data_AF-A0A7C1CFQ2-F1
#
_entry.id   AF-A0A7C1CFQ2-F1
#
_cell.length_a   1.000
_cell.length_b   1.000
_cell.length_c   1.000
_cell.angle_alpha   90.00
_cell.angle_beta   90.00
_cell.angle_gamma   90.00
#
_symmetry.space_group_name_H-M   'P 1'
#
loop_
_entity.id
_entity.type
_entity.pdbx_description
1 polymer ?
#
loop_
_entity_poly.entity_id
_entity_poly.type
_entity_poly.pdbx_seq_one_letter_code
_entity_poly.pdbx_strand_id
1 'polypeptide(L)'
;MAKSKSKGLYPSHVAFMLIFLSLAMYLFFSIWPIAYSIYVAFTDANNYNIASEPRIRELQAQRANIINYLQNNRENVLKQVYAVDNYLGNAYSSLLTLKQIIQSSTPQNFSVAKISEIRGTTDNALAYASNIITSNTTFLYYYANLGDVVSKAVTLIDGGIWADIDTIVGFKLILTEDDLARLRTSIVPKIDQALSLLQTARHMLRQIETNYDSFVASATKGLDEEIDKISMHFVGLKNFETLFSDSRFPNSIYKTLLFVLTSVPLKVAVGVFLAFLFSSELIYGRKIMRAALLVPWALPVLLSVTTWRMFMAPQMGPLWYFLNG
;
A
#
# COMPACT_ATOMS: atom_id res chain seq x y z
N MET A 1 62.15 38.18 -39.47
CA MET A 1 61.37 36.92 -39.43
C MET A 1 60.82 36.76 -38.01
N ALA A 2 59.63 37.30 -37.72
CA ALA A 2 59.06 37.33 -36.37
C ALA A 2 57.88 36.34 -36.28
N LYS A 3 58.01 35.31 -35.43
CA LYS A 3 56.96 34.33 -35.16
C LYS A 3 55.82 34.99 -34.38
N SER A 4 54.66 35.11 -35.02
CA SER A 4 53.39 35.45 -34.36
C SER A 4 52.99 34.31 -33.41
N LYS A 5 53.01 34.55 -32.10
CA LYS A 5 52.38 33.68 -31.11
C LYS A 5 50.88 33.95 -31.13
N SER A 6 50.10 33.06 -31.73
CA SER A 6 48.63 33.09 -31.60
C SER A 6 48.26 32.92 -30.13
N LYS A 7 47.80 33.99 -29.47
CA LYS A 7 47.15 33.88 -28.16
C LYS A 7 45.88 33.05 -28.36
N GLY A 8 45.84 31.84 -27.80
CA GLY A 8 44.65 30.99 -27.82
C GLY A 8 43.45 31.75 -27.24
N LEU A 9 42.27 31.56 -27.85
CA LEU A 9 41.03 32.29 -27.55
C LEU A 9 40.55 32.13 -26.09
N TYR A 10 41.04 31.12 -25.37
CA TYR A 10 40.78 30.86 -23.94
C TYR A 10 42.06 30.41 -23.23
N PRO A 11 42.23 30.71 -21.93
CA PRO A 11 43.36 30.22 -21.16
C PRO A 11 43.24 28.69 -20.95
N SER A 12 44.35 27.97 -21.09
CA SER A 12 44.39 26.50 -21.17
C SER A 12 43.73 25.79 -19.99
N HIS A 13 43.81 26.36 -18.78
CA HIS A 13 43.17 25.80 -17.60
C HIS A 13 41.63 25.74 -17.71
N VAL A 14 41.00 26.73 -18.36
CA VAL A 14 39.54 26.74 -18.60
C VAL A 14 39.16 25.65 -19.60
N ALA A 15 39.95 25.47 -20.66
CA ALA A 15 39.71 24.42 -21.64
C ALA A 15 39.81 23.02 -21.00
N PHE A 16 40.82 22.78 -20.17
CA PHE A 16 40.96 21.52 -19.42
C PHE A 16 39.81 21.29 -18.45
N MET A 17 39.36 22.33 -17.73
CA MET A 17 38.23 22.22 -16.82
C MET A 17 36.94 21.83 -17.57
N LEU A 18 36.66 22.43 -18.72
CA LEU A 18 35.47 22.11 -19.52
C LEU A 18 35.53 20.69 -20.12
N ILE A 19 36.70 20.27 -20.60
CA ILE A 19 36.91 18.90 -21.10
C ILE A 19 36.73 17.89 -19.96
N PHE A 20 37.30 18.15 -18.79
CA PHE A 20 37.16 17.26 -17.64
C PHE A 20 35.70 17.19 -17.16
N LEU A 21 35.01 18.33 -17.05
CA LEU A 21 33.60 18.37 -16.65
C LEU A 21 32.71 17.63 -17.65
N SER A 22 32.92 17.84 -18.96
CA SER A 22 32.15 17.14 -20.00
C SER A 22 32.41 15.64 -20.01
N LEU A 23 33.67 15.22 -19.83
CA LEU A 23 34.03 13.81 -19.72
C LEU A 23 33.43 13.17 -18.46
N ALA A 24 33.51 13.85 -17.32
CA ALA A 24 32.91 13.39 -16.07
C ALA A 24 31.39 13.26 -16.21
N MET A 25 30.74 14.23 -16.87
CA MET A 25 29.30 14.17 -17.11
C MET A 25 28.92 13.05 -18.07
N TYR A 26 29.67 12.87 -19.15
CA TYR A 26 29.46 11.76 -20.09
C TYR A 26 29.59 10.41 -19.39
N LEU A 27 30.64 10.22 -18.58
CA LEU A 27 30.83 8.99 -17.82
C LEU A 27 29.72 8.79 -16.78
N PHE A 28 29.33 9.84 -16.06
CA PHE A 28 28.21 9.77 -15.12
C PHE A 28 26.92 9.33 -15.81
N PHE A 29 26.51 9.98 -16.89
CA PHE A 29 25.28 9.63 -17.61
C PHE A 29 25.34 8.27 -18.31
N SER A 30 26.54 7.78 -18.65
CA SER A 30 26.71 6.46 -19.26
C SER A 30 26.71 5.33 -18.22
N ILE A 31 27.35 5.55 -17.07
CA ILE A 31 27.58 4.52 -16.05
C ILE A 31 26.44 4.48 -15.04
N TRP A 32 25.91 5.64 -14.63
CA TRP A 32 24.90 5.74 -13.57
C TRP A 32 23.65 4.89 -13.84
N PRO A 33 23.03 4.92 -15.05
CA PRO A 33 21.86 4.08 -15.31
C PRO A 33 22.16 2.58 -15.24
N ILE A 34 23.38 2.18 -15.64
CA ILE A 34 23.83 0.78 -15.58
C ILE A 34 24.02 0.37 -14.12
N ALA A 35 24.74 1.17 -13.33
CA ALA A 35 24.95 0.90 -11.91
C ALA A 35 23.62 0.86 -11.13
N TYR A 36 22.72 1.80 -11.40
CA TYR A 36 21.39 1.83 -10.81
C TYR A 36 20.55 0.61 -11.20
N SER A 37 20.60 0.20 -12.47
CA SER A 37 19.89 -0.99 -12.96
C SER A 37 20.44 -2.27 -12.32
N ILE A 38 21.77 -2.36 -12.14
CA ILE A 38 22.40 -3.46 -11.41
C ILE A 38 21.91 -3.46 -9.97
N TYR A 39 21.95 -2.33 -9.27
CA TYR A 39 21.45 -2.21 -7.90
C TYR A 39 19.99 -2.68 -7.77
N VAL A 40 19.11 -2.20 -8.65
CA VAL A 40 17.69 -2.58 -8.70
C VAL A 40 17.51 -4.08 -8.95
N ALA A 41 18.41 -4.73 -9.71
CA ALA A 41 18.33 -6.17 -9.94
C ALA A 41 18.54 -7.03 -8.67
N PHE A 42 19.13 -6.48 -7.61
CA PHE A 42 19.29 -7.15 -6.31
C PHE A 42 18.24 -6.74 -5.28
N THR A 43 17.21 -5.99 -5.68
CA THR A 43 16.12 -5.56 -4.79
C THR A 43 14.76 -6.11 -5.20
N ASP A 44 13.75 -5.96 -4.34
CA ASP A 44 12.35 -6.28 -4.62
C ASP A 44 11.62 -5.16 -5.40
N ALA A 45 12.36 -4.39 -6.19
CA ALA A 45 11.85 -3.23 -6.91
C ALA A 45 10.64 -3.59 -7.79
N ASN A 46 9.60 -2.78 -7.70
CA ASN A 46 8.36 -2.89 -8.41
C ASN A 46 7.78 -1.49 -8.70
N ASN A 47 6.62 -1.44 -9.35
CA ASN A 47 5.99 -0.18 -9.77
C ASN A 47 5.61 0.76 -8.61
N TYR A 48 5.59 0.28 -7.37
CA TYR A 48 5.18 1.05 -6.19
C TYR A 48 6.35 1.53 -5.34
N ASN A 49 7.45 0.78 -5.24
CA ASN A 49 8.57 1.10 -4.34
C ASN A 49 9.81 1.70 -5.03
N ILE A 50 9.86 1.75 -6.37
CA ILE A 50 11.05 2.23 -7.10
C ILE A 50 11.31 3.74 -6.97
N ALA A 51 10.29 4.53 -6.61
CA ALA A 51 10.36 5.99 -6.53
C ALA A 51 9.49 6.58 -5.40
N SER A 52 9.51 5.94 -4.21
CA SER A 52 8.64 6.25 -3.07
C SER A 52 9.23 7.22 -2.05
N GLU A 53 10.48 7.68 -2.22
CA GLU A 53 11.23 8.48 -1.24
C GLU A 53 10.47 9.68 -0.64
N PRO A 54 9.84 10.58 -1.43
CA PRO A 54 9.08 11.70 -0.85
C PRO A 54 7.97 11.22 0.08
N ARG A 55 7.24 10.17 -0.32
CA ARG A 55 6.15 9.59 0.45
C ARG A 55 6.64 8.87 1.71
N ILE A 56 7.75 8.15 1.64
CA ILE A 56 8.38 7.50 2.80
C ILE A 56 8.72 8.55 3.86
N ARG A 57 9.31 9.67 3.46
CA ARG A 57 9.66 10.75 4.40
C ARG A 57 8.45 11.38 5.05
N GLU A 58 7.36 11.59 4.30
CA GLU A 58 6.09 12.06 4.86
C GLU A 58 5.54 11.09 5.91
N LEU A 59 5.51 9.79 5.60
CA LEU A 59 5.01 8.76 6.51
C LEU A 59 5.90 8.63 7.76
N GLN A 60 7.22 8.72 7.60
CA GLN A 60 8.16 8.73 8.72
C GLN A 60 7.98 9.95 9.62
N ALA A 61 7.71 11.12 9.04
CA ALA A 61 7.41 12.33 9.80
C ALA A 61 6.08 12.20 10.56
N GLN A 62 5.03 11.67 9.92
CA GLN A 62 3.75 11.39 10.57
C GLN A 62 3.92 10.41 11.73
N ARG A 63 4.64 9.31 11.50
CA ARG A 63 5.00 8.32 12.52
C ARG A 63 5.70 8.97 13.71
N ALA A 64 6.73 9.78 13.46
CA ALA A 64 7.46 10.48 14.51
C ALA A 64 6.57 11.45 15.29
N ASN A 65 5.66 12.17 14.62
CA ASN A 65 4.72 13.07 15.27
C ASN A 65 3.78 12.32 16.22
N ILE A 66 3.25 11.17 15.82
CA ILE A 66 2.38 10.33 16.67
C ILE A 66 3.15 9.84 17.91
N ILE A 67 4.36 9.31 17.71
CA ILE A 67 5.21 8.82 18.82
C ILE A 67 5.49 9.96 19.80
N ASN A 68 5.94 11.12 19.31
CA ASN A 68 6.23 12.28 20.14
C ASN A 68 4.99 12.76 20.89
N TYR A 69 3.83 12.81 20.22
CA TYR A 69 2.58 13.20 20.85
C TYR A 69 2.19 12.24 21.99
N LEU A 70 2.21 10.92 21.75
CA LEU A 70 1.83 9.92 22.74
C LEU A 70 2.78 9.91 23.93
N GLN A 71 4.09 9.97 23.69
CA GLN A 71 5.09 10.01 24.76
C GLN A 71 4.97 11.30 25.61
N ASN A 72 4.77 12.46 24.97
CA ASN A 72 4.60 13.73 25.69
C ASN A 72 3.27 13.84 26.44
N ASN A 73 2.24 13.11 26.02
CA ASN A 73 0.90 13.13 26.64
C ASN A 73 0.58 11.85 27.43
N ARG A 74 1.60 11.05 27.78
CA ARG A 74 1.43 9.72 28.39
C ARG A 74 0.48 9.71 29.58
N GLU A 75 0.63 10.65 30.52
CA GLU A 75 -0.23 10.71 31.72
C GLU A 75 -1.70 10.96 31.37
N ASN A 76 -1.97 11.87 30.42
CA ASN A 76 -3.33 12.17 29.96
C ASN A 76 -3.94 10.97 29.23
N VAL A 77 -3.17 10.29 28.39
CA VAL A 77 -3.62 9.08 27.69
C VAL A 77 -3.95 7.98 28.71
N LEU A 78 -3.10 7.75 29.72
CA LEU A 78 -3.37 6.76 30.75
C LEU A 78 -4.62 7.11 31.58
N LYS A 79 -4.85 8.39 31.92
CA LYS A 79 -6.11 8.83 32.55
C LYS A 79 -7.35 8.44 31.73
N GLN A 80 -7.27 8.62 30.41
CA GLN A 80 -8.35 8.22 29.49
C GLN A 80 -8.49 6.69 29.45
N VAL A 81 -7.39 5.92 29.42
CA VAL A 81 -7.41 4.45 29.51
C VAL A 81 -8.14 3.97 30.77
N TYR A 82 -7.84 4.54 31.94
CA TYR A 82 -8.52 4.21 33.19
C TYR A 82 -10.02 4.56 33.15
N ALA A 83 -10.36 5.73 32.59
CA ALA A 83 -11.76 6.12 32.43
C ALA A 83 -12.53 5.10 31.57
N VAL A 84 -11.94 4.66 30.46
CA VAL A 84 -12.52 3.62 29.60
C VAL A 84 -12.65 2.29 30.35
N ASP A 85 -11.63 1.82 31.09
CA ASP A 85 -11.73 0.57 31.85
C ASP A 85 -12.87 0.62 32.88
N ASN A 86 -13.06 1.77 33.52
CA ASN A 86 -14.16 2.00 34.47
C ASN A 86 -15.53 1.97 33.78
N TYR A 87 -15.70 2.66 32.66
CA TYR A 87 -16.95 2.62 31.91
C TYR A 87 -17.29 1.22 31.40
N LEU A 88 -16.32 0.50 30.82
CA LEU A 88 -16.51 -0.89 30.41
C LEU A 88 -16.79 -1.81 31.61
N GLY A 89 -16.20 -1.53 32.77
CA GLY A 89 -16.48 -2.23 34.03
C GLY A 89 -17.91 -2.01 34.54
N ASN A 90 -18.44 -0.79 34.38
CA ASN A 90 -19.83 -0.47 34.70
C ASN A 90 -20.79 -1.22 33.77
N ALA A 91 -20.55 -1.18 32.46
CA ALA A 91 -21.34 -1.93 31.47
C ALA A 91 -21.31 -3.44 31.76
N TYR A 92 -20.14 -3.99 32.08
CA TYR A 92 -19.98 -5.40 32.47
C TYR A 92 -20.83 -5.74 33.71
N SER A 93 -20.79 -4.90 34.74
CA SER A 93 -21.53 -5.12 35.99
C SER A 93 -23.04 -5.00 35.80
N SER A 94 -23.50 -4.05 34.97
CA SER A 94 -24.90 -3.91 34.57
C SER A 94 -25.40 -5.14 33.80
N LEU A 95 -24.63 -5.67 32.85
CA LEU A 95 -24.97 -6.89 32.14
C LEU A 95 -24.97 -8.14 33.02
N LEU A 96 -24.06 -8.23 33.99
CA LEU A 96 -24.08 -9.32 34.96
C LEU A 96 -25.36 -9.28 35.82
N THR A 97 -25.77 -8.08 36.21
CA THR A 97 -27.04 -7.85 36.93
C THR A 97 -28.24 -8.22 36.05
N LEU A 98 -28.23 -7.86 34.76
CA LEU A 98 -29.24 -8.28 33.79
C LEU A 98 -29.36 -9.79 33.72
N LYS A 99 -28.23 -10.49 33.57
CA LYS A 99 -28.18 -11.96 33.52
C LYS A 99 -28.83 -12.58 34.75
N GLN A 100 -28.47 -12.09 35.93
CA GLN A 100 -29.03 -12.58 37.20
C GLN A 100 -30.55 -12.36 37.28
N ILE A 101 -31.05 -11.20 36.85
CA ILE A 101 -32.49 -10.91 36.81
C ILE A 101 -33.19 -11.87 35.85
N ILE A 102 -32.74 -12.00 34.60
CA ILE A 102 -33.36 -12.88 33.60
C ILE A 102 -33.39 -14.34 34.10
N GLN A 103 -32.32 -14.80 34.75
CA GLN A 103 -32.23 -16.16 35.28
C GLN A 103 -33.14 -16.40 36.49
N SER A 104 -33.27 -15.43 37.40
CA SER A 104 -34.01 -15.56 38.66
C SER A 104 -35.46 -15.07 38.60
N SER A 105 -35.86 -14.39 37.54
CA SER A 105 -37.19 -13.81 37.42
C SER A 105 -38.30 -14.86 37.29
N THR A 106 -39.44 -14.57 37.90
CA THR A 106 -40.74 -15.23 37.73
C THR A 106 -41.75 -14.21 37.21
N PRO A 107 -42.93 -14.62 36.70
CA PRO A 107 -43.96 -13.72 36.21
C PRO A 107 -44.40 -12.64 37.22
N GLN A 108 -44.29 -12.93 38.52
CA GLN A 108 -44.70 -12.02 39.59
C GLN A 108 -43.63 -11.01 39.99
N ASN A 109 -42.35 -11.25 39.68
CA ASN A 109 -41.24 -10.41 40.15
C ASN A 109 -40.47 -9.70 39.02
N PHE A 110 -40.78 -10.02 37.76
CA PHE A 110 -40.14 -9.38 36.61
C PHE A 110 -40.53 -7.91 36.51
N SER A 111 -39.54 -7.02 36.42
CA SER A 111 -39.75 -5.56 36.34
C SER A 111 -39.16 -4.98 35.07
N VAL A 112 -40.03 -4.56 34.15
CA VAL A 112 -39.64 -3.86 32.91
C VAL A 112 -38.89 -2.56 33.22
N ALA A 113 -39.30 -1.85 34.28
CA ALA A 113 -38.64 -0.62 34.72
C ALA A 113 -37.17 -0.87 35.09
N LYS A 114 -36.88 -1.99 35.78
CA LYS A 114 -35.52 -2.36 36.15
C LYS A 114 -34.66 -2.73 34.95
N ILE A 115 -35.26 -3.38 33.94
CA ILE A 115 -34.57 -3.68 32.67
C ILE A 115 -34.22 -2.38 31.93
N SER A 116 -35.15 -1.42 31.88
CA SER A 116 -34.93 -0.11 31.27
C SER A 116 -33.80 0.69 31.96
N GLU A 117 -33.75 0.67 33.29
CA GLU A 117 -32.67 1.29 34.06
C GLU A 117 -31.30 0.65 33.74
N ILE A 118 -31.25 -0.69 33.67
CA ILE A 118 -30.03 -1.43 33.31
C ILE A 118 -29.59 -1.10 31.89
N ARG A 119 -30.53 -1.02 30.94
CA ARG A 119 -30.25 -0.59 29.57
C ARG A 119 -29.61 0.80 29.55
N GLY A 120 -30.26 1.78 30.18
CA GLY A 120 -29.75 3.15 30.23
C GLY A 120 -28.35 3.26 30.85
N THR A 121 -28.08 2.55 31.95
CA THR A 121 -26.73 2.54 32.56
C THR A 121 -25.68 1.89 31.65
N THR A 122 -26.04 0.78 31.00
CA THR A 122 -25.14 0.05 30.08
C THR A 122 -24.82 0.90 28.86
N ASP A 123 -25.84 1.44 28.20
CA ASP A 123 -25.69 2.20 26.95
C ASP A 123 -24.90 3.49 27.17
N ASN A 124 -25.18 4.21 28.27
CA ASN A 124 -24.41 5.40 28.63
C ASN A 124 -22.92 5.08 28.87
N ALA A 125 -22.64 4.00 29.62
CA ALA A 125 -21.27 3.60 29.88
C ALA A 125 -20.53 3.21 28.60
N LEU A 126 -21.17 2.45 27.71
CA LEU A 126 -20.60 2.07 26.41
C LEU A 126 -20.40 3.28 25.49
N ALA A 127 -21.32 4.25 25.50
CA ALA A 127 -21.19 5.47 24.73
C ALA A 127 -19.98 6.30 25.19
N TYR A 128 -19.81 6.50 26.50
CA TYR A 128 -18.63 7.21 27.02
C TYR A 128 -17.32 6.49 26.70
N ALA A 129 -17.27 5.17 26.87
CA ALA A 129 -16.11 4.37 26.49
C ALA A 129 -15.79 4.50 25.00
N SER A 130 -16.80 4.36 24.13
CA SER A 130 -16.63 4.43 22.67
C SER A 130 -16.16 5.80 22.20
N ASN A 131 -16.70 6.88 22.77
CA ASN A 131 -16.27 8.25 22.46
C ASN A 131 -14.79 8.48 22.77
N ILE A 132 -14.29 7.95 23.89
CA ILE A 132 -12.87 8.07 24.25
C ILE A 132 -11.99 7.19 23.36
N ILE A 133 -12.42 5.96 23.06
CA ILE A 133 -11.66 5.01 22.24
C ILE A 133 -11.49 5.54 20.82
N THR A 134 -12.53 6.13 20.24
CA THR A 134 -12.55 6.66 18.87
C THR A 134 -11.95 8.06 18.75
N SER A 135 -11.59 8.69 19.88
CA SER A 135 -10.95 10.00 19.87
C SER A 135 -9.59 9.96 19.16
N ASN A 136 -9.35 10.96 18.30
CA ASN A 136 -8.07 11.16 17.63
C ASN A 136 -6.93 11.57 18.57
N THR A 137 -7.24 11.88 19.84
CA THR A 137 -6.25 12.26 20.85
C THR A 137 -5.73 11.08 21.66
N THR A 138 -6.46 9.96 21.73
CA THR A 138 -6.06 8.83 22.56
C THR A 138 -5.42 7.72 21.77
N PHE A 139 -5.69 7.62 20.46
CA PHE A 139 -5.22 6.55 19.56
C PHE A 139 -5.60 5.13 20.00
N LEU A 140 -6.51 4.99 20.97
CA LEU A 140 -6.91 3.70 21.55
C LEU A 140 -7.56 2.78 20.53
N TYR A 141 -8.26 3.34 19.54
CA TYR A 141 -8.86 2.58 18.43
C TYR A 141 -7.83 1.69 17.71
N TYR A 142 -6.59 2.15 17.54
CA TYR A 142 -5.54 1.46 16.79
C TYR A 142 -4.76 0.43 17.62
N TYR A 143 -5.03 0.31 18.92
CA TYR A 143 -4.31 -0.63 19.76
C TYR A 143 -4.79 -2.06 19.54
N ALA A 144 -4.01 -2.87 18.80
CA ALA A 144 -4.16 -4.32 18.65
C ALA A 144 -5.55 -4.86 18.23
N ASN A 145 -6.51 -4.01 17.83
CA ASN A 145 -7.94 -4.26 17.56
C ASN A 145 -8.92 -3.98 18.73
N LEU A 146 -8.54 -3.17 19.73
CA LEU A 146 -9.42 -2.77 20.84
C LEU A 146 -10.73 -2.14 20.32
N GLY A 147 -10.63 -1.27 19.31
CA GLY A 147 -11.80 -0.65 18.67
C GLY A 147 -12.81 -1.67 18.15
N ASP A 148 -12.32 -2.70 17.45
CA ASP A 148 -13.16 -3.78 16.90
C ASP A 148 -13.81 -4.63 18.00
N VAL A 149 -13.07 -4.95 19.06
CA VAL A 149 -13.60 -5.74 20.20
C VAL A 149 -14.73 -5.00 20.89
N VAL A 150 -14.55 -3.71 21.18
CA VAL A 150 -15.58 -2.88 21.80
C VAL A 150 -16.75 -2.66 20.85
N SER A 151 -16.50 -2.40 19.57
CA SER A 151 -17.56 -2.27 18.56
C SER A 151 -18.42 -3.54 18.47
N LYS A 152 -17.80 -4.73 18.43
CA LYS A 152 -18.52 -6.02 18.47
C LYS A 152 -19.37 -6.18 19.73
N ALA A 153 -18.85 -5.77 20.89
CA ALA A 153 -19.60 -5.81 22.14
C ALA A 153 -20.84 -4.90 22.07
N VAL A 154 -20.66 -3.65 21.61
CA VAL A 154 -21.76 -2.69 21.45
C VAL A 154 -22.82 -3.21 20.48
N THR A 155 -22.42 -3.70 19.30
CA THR A 155 -23.35 -4.26 18.31
C THR A 155 -24.12 -5.46 18.85
N LEU A 156 -23.45 -6.36 19.60
CA LEU A 156 -24.10 -7.51 20.20
C LEU A 156 -25.09 -7.10 21.30
N ILE A 157 -24.76 -6.08 22.08
CA ILE A 157 -25.62 -5.58 23.16
C ILE A 157 -26.86 -4.89 22.58
N ASP A 158 -26.68 -3.96 21.65
CA ASP A 158 -27.80 -3.19 21.08
C ASP A 158 -28.65 -4.04 20.12
N GLY A 159 -28.04 -4.53 19.05
CA GLY A 159 -28.74 -5.29 18.00
C GLY A 159 -29.04 -6.74 18.36
N GLY A 160 -28.49 -7.25 19.47
CA GLY A 160 -28.61 -8.64 19.87
C GLY A 160 -29.37 -8.85 21.18
N ILE A 161 -28.96 -8.17 22.26
CA ILE A 161 -29.57 -8.33 23.59
C ILE A 161 -30.81 -7.45 23.72
N TRP A 162 -30.68 -6.15 23.48
CA TRP A 162 -31.80 -5.21 23.62
C TRP A 162 -32.88 -5.47 22.59
N ALA A 163 -32.52 -5.71 21.33
CA ALA A 163 -33.49 -6.06 20.29
C ALA A 163 -34.33 -7.31 20.63
N ASP A 164 -33.71 -8.36 21.20
CA ASP A 164 -34.42 -9.57 21.63
C ASP A 164 -35.34 -9.30 22.82
N ILE A 165 -34.87 -8.50 23.80
CA ILE A 165 -35.68 -8.08 24.95
C ILE A 165 -36.91 -7.31 24.45
N ASP A 166 -36.72 -6.34 23.58
CA ASP A 166 -37.79 -5.52 23.01
C ASP A 166 -38.78 -6.40 22.23
N THR A 167 -38.30 -7.43 21.53
CA THR A 167 -39.16 -8.37 20.78
C THR A 167 -39.99 -9.29 21.70
N ILE A 168 -39.39 -9.83 22.75
CA ILE A 168 -40.05 -10.81 23.63
C ILE A 168 -40.99 -10.11 24.63
N VAL A 169 -40.52 -9.00 25.21
CA VAL A 169 -41.29 -8.19 26.16
C VAL A 169 -42.34 -7.36 25.44
N GLY A 170 -41.96 -6.67 24.35
CA GLY A 170 -42.85 -5.80 23.59
C GLY A 170 -43.60 -4.82 24.49
N PHE A 171 -44.92 -4.76 24.32
CA PHE A 171 -45.83 -3.96 25.16
C PHE A 171 -46.49 -4.78 26.29
N LYS A 172 -45.99 -5.99 26.60
CA LYS A 172 -46.60 -6.86 27.61
C LYS A 172 -46.36 -6.29 29.01
N LEU A 173 -47.44 -6.09 29.76
CA LEU A 173 -47.38 -5.67 31.17
C LEU A 173 -47.04 -6.82 32.12
N ILE A 174 -47.35 -8.05 31.74
CA ILE A 174 -47.07 -9.27 32.50
C ILE A 174 -46.48 -10.30 31.53
N LEU A 175 -45.33 -10.88 31.87
CA LEU A 175 -44.69 -11.94 31.09
C LEU A 175 -45.18 -13.31 31.54
N THR A 176 -45.34 -14.22 30.60
CA THR A 176 -45.62 -15.63 30.89
C THR A 176 -44.33 -16.40 31.19
N GLU A 177 -44.44 -17.61 31.76
CA GLU A 177 -43.26 -18.49 31.92
C GLU A 177 -42.61 -18.86 30.58
N ASP A 178 -43.39 -18.97 29.49
CA ASP A 178 -42.84 -19.22 28.16
C ASP A 178 -42.01 -18.01 27.67
N ASP A 179 -42.49 -16.79 27.89
CA ASP A 179 -41.73 -15.57 27.56
C ASP A 179 -40.41 -15.52 28.34
N LEU A 180 -40.45 -15.80 29.65
CA LEU A 180 -39.25 -15.85 30.49
C LEU A 180 -38.30 -16.96 30.07
N ALA A 181 -38.81 -18.14 29.68
CA ALA A 181 -37.99 -19.22 29.13
C ALA A 181 -37.28 -18.79 27.84
N ARG A 182 -37.99 -18.10 26.93
CA ARG A 182 -37.40 -17.54 25.70
C ARG A 182 -36.32 -16.51 25.98
N LEU A 183 -36.54 -15.62 26.96
CA LEU A 183 -35.52 -14.66 27.40
C LEU A 183 -34.26 -15.40 27.86
N ARG A 184 -34.41 -16.42 28.72
CA ARG A 184 -33.27 -17.21 29.23
C ARG A 184 -32.51 -17.92 28.11
N THR A 185 -33.20 -18.53 27.15
CA THR A 185 -32.55 -19.28 26.07
C THR A 185 -31.90 -18.39 25.02
N SER A 186 -32.52 -17.25 24.68
CA SER A 186 -32.02 -16.38 23.60
C SER A 186 -30.97 -15.38 24.10
N ILE A 187 -31.18 -14.77 25.26
CA ILE A 187 -30.41 -13.61 25.71
C ILE A 187 -29.21 -14.00 26.55
N VAL A 188 -29.33 -15.00 27.44
CA VAL A 188 -28.23 -15.36 28.36
C VAL A 188 -26.94 -15.72 27.61
N PRO A 189 -26.96 -16.52 26.52
CA PRO A 189 -25.74 -16.79 25.74
C PRO A 189 -25.13 -15.53 25.11
N LYS A 190 -25.97 -14.59 24.65
CA LYS A 190 -25.52 -13.31 24.10
C LYS A 190 -24.91 -12.41 25.17
N ILE A 191 -25.48 -12.38 26.38
CA ILE A 191 -24.88 -11.70 27.53
C ILE A 191 -23.50 -12.29 27.83
N ASP A 192 -23.35 -13.62 27.85
CA ASP A 192 -22.07 -14.27 28.13
C ASP A 192 -21.00 -13.92 27.09
N GLN A 193 -21.38 -13.87 25.81
CA GLN A 193 -20.50 -13.39 24.75
C GLN A 193 -20.13 -11.91 24.93
N ALA A 194 -21.09 -11.04 25.26
CA ALA A 194 -20.84 -9.63 25.52
C ALA A 194 -19.90 -9.41 26.72
N LEU A 195 -20.13 -10.13 27.83
CA LEU A 195 -19.26 -10.10 29.01
C LEU A 195 -17.83 -10.51 28.68
N SER A 196 -17.65 -11.55 27.86
CA SER A 196 -16.33 -11.99 27.39
C SER A 196 -15.62 -10.91 26.56
N LEU A 197 -16.32 -10.27 25.63
CA LEU A 197 -15.77 -9.18 24.82
C LEU A 197 -15.39 -7.97 25.69
N LEU A 198 -16.24 -7.56 26.61
CA LEU A 198 -15.96 -6.47 27.55
C LEU A 198 -14.75 -6.81 28.43
N GLN A 199 -14.68 -8.03 28.98
CA GLN A 199 -13.54 -8.45 29.79
C GLN A 199 -12.23 -8.48 28.98
N THR A 200 -12.28 -8.90 27.72
CA THR A 200 -11.14 -8.86 26.81
C THR A 200 -10.66 -7.43 26.60
N ALA A 201 -11.57 -6.51 26.27
CA ALA A 201 -11.24 -5.09 26.08
C ALA A 201 -10.63 -4.46 27.35
N ARG A 202 -11.19 -4.77 28.52
CA ARG A 202 -10.64 -4.33 29.82
C ARG A 202 -9.24 -4.88 30.08
N HIS A 203 -9.00 -6.16 29.76
CA HIS A 203 -7.67 -6.73 29.87
C HIS A 203 -6.66 -6.01 28.96
N MET A 204 -7.05 -5.74 27.71
CA MET A 204 -6.21 -4.98 26.76
C MET A 204 -5.86 -3.59 27.30
N LEU A 205 -6.84 -2.86 27.85
CA LEU A 205 -6.62 -1.54 28.44
C LEU A 205 -5.60 -1.58 29.59
N ARG A 206 -5.66 -2.60 30.45
CA ARG A 206 -4.70 -2.79 31.55
C ARG A 206 -3.30 -3.13 31.06
N GLN A 207 -3.16 -3.78 29.91
CA GLN A 207 -1.84 -4.02 29.29
C GLN A 207 -1.18 -2.73 28.79
N ILE A 208 -1.95 -1.69 28.47
CA ILE A 208 -1.40 -0.38 28.08
C ILE A 208 -0.67 0.27 29.26
N GLU A 209 -1.15 0.08 30.48
CA GLU A 209 -0.51 0.60 31.69
C GLU A 209 0.86 -0.06 31.92
N THR A 210 0.92 -1.38 31.79
CA THR A 210 2.14 -2.16 32.02
C THR A 210 3.15 -2.04 30.89
N ASN A 211 2.68 -1.86 29.64
CA ASN A 211 3.53 -1.79 28.46
C ASN A 211 3.06 -0.70 27.49
N TYR A 212 3.27 0.56 27.91
CA TYR A 212 2.90 1.74 27.12
C TYR A 212 3.63 1.80 25.77
N ASP A 213 4.89 1.33 25.71
CA ASP A 213 5.66 1.37 24.46
C ASP A 213 5.09 0.42 23.41
N SER A 214 4.57 -0.75 23.82
CA SER A 214 3.84 -1.64 22.90
C SER A 214 2.54 -1.02 22.40
N PHE A 215 1.88 -0.18 23.21
CA PHE A 215 0.72 0.58 22.78
C PHE A 215 1.11 1.63 21.71
N VAL A 216 2.18 2.39 21.95
CA VAL A 216 2.71 3.37 20.99
C VAL A 216 3.09 2.70 19.66
N ALA A 217 3.78 1.55 19.72
CA ALA A 217 4.14 0.78 18.53
C ALA A 217 2.90 0.28 17.75
N SER A 218 1.84 -0.10 18.46
CA SER A 218 0.59 -0.51 17.82
C SER A 218 -0.11 0.66 17.12
N ALA A 219 -0.07 1.85 17.72
CA ALA A 219 -0.66 3.07 17.14
C ALA A 219 0.02 3.48 15.83
N THR A 220 1.31 3.15 15.64
CA THR A 220 2.04 3.43 14.38
C THR A 220 2.09 2.27 13.42
N LYS A 221 1.60 1.08 13.79
CA LYS A 221 1.76 -0.15 13.02
C LYS A 221 1.29 -0.02 11.56
N GLY A 222 0.15 0.62 11.33
CA GLY A 222 -0.36 0.83 9.97
C GLY A 222 0.56 1.69 9.10
N LEU A 223 1.22 2.70 9.70
CA LEU A 223 2.22 3.51 9.01
C LEU A 223 3.49 2.70 8.76
N ASP A 224 3.92 1.90 9.74
CA ASP A 224 5.08 1.02 9.61
C ASP A 224 4.90 0.02 8.46
N GLU A 225 3.72 -0.59 8.35
CA GLU A 225 3.35 -1.48 7.25
C GLU A 225 3.28 -0.77 5.89
N GLU A 226 2.75 0.46 5.84
CA GLU A 226 2.73 1.27 4.60
C GLU A 226 4.16 1.62 4.15
N ILE A 227 5.02 2.06 5.09
CA ILE A 227 6.42 2.38 4.84
C ILE A 227 7.15 1.15 4.32
N ASP A 228 7.02 0.01 4.98
CA ASP A 228 7.66 -1.25 4.58
C ASP A 228 7.23 -1.64 3.15
N LYS A 229 5.92 -1.62 2.88
CA LYS A 229 5.38 -1.97 1.55
C LYS A 229 5.93 -1.12 0.41
N ILE A 230 6.15 0.17 0.64
CA ILE A 230 6.68 1.08 -0.38
C ILE A 230 8.21 1.23 -0.31
N SER A 231 8.87 0.59 0.66
CA SER A 231 10.32 0.59 0.75
C SER A 231 10.91 -0.45 -0.20
N MET A 232 12.12 -0.16 -0.68
CA MET A 232 12.88 -1.08 -1.51
C MET A 232 13.82 -1.89 -0.62
N HIS A 233 13.69 -3.21 -0.67
CA HIS A 233 14.46 -4.14 0.12
C HIS A 233 15.47 -4.90 -0.73
N PHE A 234 16.65 -5.13 -0.18
CA PHE A 234 17.66 -5.98 -0.79
C PHE A 234 17.26 -7.46 -0.66
N VAL A 235 17.16 -8.16 -1.79
CA VAL A 235 16.78 -9.59 -1.86
C VAL A 235 17.90 -10.49 -2.35
N GLY A 236 19.11 -9.94 -2.56
CA GLY A 236 20.26 -10.68 -3.04
C GLY A 236 20.00 -11.31 -4.41
N LEU A 237 20.20 -12.63 -4.52
CA LEU A 237 20.13 -13.35 -5.80
C LEU A 237 18.74 -13.89 -6.16
N LYS A 238 17.71 -13.60 -5.36
CA LYS A 238 16.35 -14.14 -5.55
C LYS A 238 15.77 -13.87 -6.93
N ASN A 239 16.03 -12.69 -7.50
CA ASN A 239 15.57 -12.33 -8.85
C ASN A 239 16.22 -13.20 -9.93
N PHE A 240 17.50 -13.55 -9.75
CA PHE A 240 18.22 -14.42 -10.68
C PHE A 240 17.74 -15.86 -10.57
N GLU A 241 17.53 -16.38 -9.35
CA GLU A 241 16.94 -17.70 -9.14
C GLU A 241 15.56 -17.82 -9.80
N THR A 242 14.72 -16.79 -9.63
CA THR A 242 13.39 -16.71 -10.26
C THR A 242 13.51 -16.68 -11.78
N LEU A 243 14.43 -15.88 -12.32
CA LEU A 243 14.67 -15.75 -13.77
C LEU A 243 15.12 -17.07 -14.40
N PHE A 244 16.09 -17.75 -13.78
CA PHE A 244 16.62 -19.02 -14.30
C PHE A 244 15.66 -20.20 -14.12
N SER A 245 14.72 -20.10 -13.17
CA SER A 245 13.65 -21.08 -12.98
C SER A 245 12.46 -20.88 -13.93
N ASP A 246 12.38 -19.74 -14.63
CA ASP A 246 11.30 -19.45 -15.57
C ASP A 246 11.51 -20.19 -16.91
N SER A 247 10.57 -21.07 -17.26
CA SER A 247 10.59 -21.85 -18.50
C SER A 247 10.56 -21.00 -19.77
N ARG A 248 10.15 -19.73 -19.68
CA ARG A 248 10.12 -18.78 -20.82
C ARG A 248 11.48 -18.15 -21.09
N PHE A 249 12.38 -18.13 -20.11
CA PHE A 249 13.66 -17.44 -20.21
C PHE A 249 14.54 -17.95 -21.37
N PRO A 250 14.74 -19.28 -21.57
CA PRO A 250 15.52 -19.79 -22.69
C PRO A 250 14.92 -19.42 -24.06
N ASN A 251 13.58 -19.45 -24.18
CA ASN A 251 12.91 -19.07 -25.42
C ASN A 251 13.11 -17.57 -25.73
N SER A 252 13.06 -16.70 -24.71
CA SER A 252 13.33 -15.27 -24.87
C SER A 252 14.75 -15.00 -25.38
N ILE A 253 15.75 -15.69 -24.79
CA ILE A 253 17.14 -15.63 -25.25
C ILE A 253 17.23 -16.10 -26.71
N TYR A 254 16.63 -17.25 -27.04
CA TYR A 254 16.66 -17.80 -28.40
C TYR A 254 16.07 -16.83 -29.42
N LYS A 255 14.89 -16.24 -29.14
CA LYS A 255 14.24 -15.27 -30.04
C LYS A 255 15.09 -14.01 -30.21
N THR A 256 15.69 -13.52 -29.14
CA THR A 256 16.56 -12.33 -29.17
C THR A 256 17.82 -12.60 -29.98
N LEU A 257 18.49 -13.73 -29.74
CA LEU A 257 19.68 -14.13 -30.49
C LEU A 257 19.36 -14.37 -31.96
N LEU A 258 18.27 -15.07 -32.28
CA LEU A 258 17.83 -15.28 -33.65
C LEU A 258 17.59 -13.94 -34.36
N PHE A 259 16.93 -12.99 -33.70
CA PHE A 259 16.71 -11.65 -34.24
C PHE A 259 18.03 -10.91 -34.49
N VAL A 260 18.97 -10.92 -33.54
CA VAL A 260 20.26 -10.24 -33.68
C VAL A 260 21.10 -10.89 -34.79
N LEU A 261 21.22 -12.22 -34.77
CA LEU A 261 22.04 -12.99 -35.72
C LEU A 261 21.48 -12.98 -37.14
N THR A 262 20.18 -12.72 -37.34
CA THR A 262 19.61 -12.55 -38.68
C THR A 262 19.61 -11.09 -39.12
N SER A 263 19.15 -10.18 -38.26
CA SER A 263 18.98 -8.78 -38.62
C SER A 263 20.30 -8.03 -38.79
N VAL A 264 21.31 -8.27 -37.94
CA VAL A 264 22.58 -7.54 -38.02
C VAL A 264 23.34 -7.89 -39.30
N PRO A 265 23.57 -9.18 -39.65
CA PRO A 265 24.24 -9.51 -40.90
C PRO A 265 23.48 -9.03 -42.13
N LEU A 266 22.14 -9.15 -42.14
CA LEU A 266 21.35 -8.65 -43.27
C LEU A 266 21.47 -7.13 -43.44
N LYS A 267 21.39 -6.36 -42.33
CA LYS A 267 21.60 -4.90 -42.36
C LYS A 267 23.01 -4.53 -42.84
N VAL A 268 24.04 -5.24 -42.37
CA VAL A 268 25.43 -5.02 -42.79
C VAL A 268 25.60 -5.36 -44.26
N ALA A 269 25.09 -6.51 -44.72
CA ALA A 269 25.18 -6.94 -46.11
C ALA A 269 24.49 -5.94 -47.05
N VAL A 270 23.28 -5.51 -46.72
CA VAL A 270 22.55 -4.49 -47.49
C VAL A 270 23.30 -3.15 -47.45
N GLY A 271 23.78 -2.72 -46.28
CA GLY A 271 24.53 -1.47 -46.14
C GLY A 271 25.81 -1.45 -46.97
N VAL A 272 26.59 -2.53 -46.92
CA VAL A 272 27.81 -2.71 -47.71
C VAL A 272 27.48 -2.78 -49.20
N PHE A 273 26.45 -3.53 -49.60
CA PHE A 273 25.99 -3.61 -50.98
C PHE A 273 25.60 -2.22 -51.52
N LEU A 274 24.78 -1.46 -50.79
CA LEU A 274 24.39 -0.11 -51.17
C LEU A 274 25.58 0.85 -51.18
N ALA A 275 26.54 0.70 -50.26
CA ALA A 275 27.76 1.50 -50.24
C ALA A 275 28.60 1.27 -51.51
N PHE A 276 28.81 0.01 -51.92
CA PHE A 276 29.50 -0.30 -53.18
C PHE A 276 28.72 0.20 -54.40
N LEU A 277 27.41 -0.05 -54.42
CA LEU A 277 26.52 0.37 -55.51
C LEU A 277 26.66 1.88 -55.74
N PHE A 278 26.43 2.70 -54.70
CA PHE A 278 26.50 4.15 -54.83
C PHE A 278 27.93 4.73 -54.83
N SER A 279 28.97 3.89 -54.72
CA SER A 279 30.36 4.28 -54.98
C SER A 279 30.71 4.21 -56.47
N SER A 280 30.00 3.38 -57.24
CA SER A 280 30.21 3.24 -58.69
C SER A 280 29.91 4.54 -59.45
N GLU A 281 30.74 4.85 -60.45
CA GLU A 281 30.54 6.00 -61.33
C GLU A 281 29.42 5.81 -62.35
N LEU A 282 28.99 4.56 -62.55
CA LEU A 282 27.94 4.19 -63.50
C LEU A 282 26.52 4.57 -63.01
N ILE A 283 26.37 4.97 -61.75
CA ILE A 283 25.06 5.31 -61.18
C ILE A 283 24.78 6.81 -61.25
N TYR A 284 23.79 7.15 -62.06
CA TYR A 284 23.25 8.50 -62.16
C TYR A 284 22.52 8.90 -60.86
N GLY A 285 22.72 10.14 -60.38
CA GLY A 285 22.00 10.65 -59.19
C GLY A 285 22.55 10.20 -57.82
N ARG A 286 23.74 9.58 -57.76
CA ARG A 286 24.35 9.04 -56.52
C ARG A 286 24.36 9.98 -55.30
N LYS A 287 24.54 11.29 -55.50
CA LYS A 287 24.56 12.29 -54.40
C LYS A 287 23.21 12.39 -53.68
N ILE A 288 22.12 12.40 -54.46
CA ILE A 288 20.76 12.48 -53.92
C ILE A 288 20.39 11.16 -53.23
N MET A 289 20.73 10.02 -53.84
CA MET A 289 20.47 8.70 -53.25
C MET A 289 21.17 8.51 -51.91
N ARG A 290 22.44 8.94 -51.78
CA ARG A 290 23.16 8.92 -50.49
C ARG A 290 22.48 9.78 -49.43
N ALA A 291 21.99 10.97 -49.80
CA ALA A 291 21.27 11.83 -48.88
C ALA A 291 19.93 11.21 -48.45
N ALA A 292 19.20 10.58 -49.38
CA ALA A 292 17.93 9.90 -49.09
C ALA A 292 18.09 8.73 -48.12
N LEU A 293 19.21 7.99 -48.19
CA LEU A 293 19.52 6.90 -47.24
C LEU A 293 19.70 7.38 -45.79
N LEU A 294 20.02 8.65 -45.57
CA LEU A 294 20.17 9.22 -44.22
C LEU A 294 18.83 9.65 -43.62
N VAL A 295 17.79 9.83 -44.43
CA VAL A 295 16.47 10.30 -43.98
C VAL A 295 15.87 9.38 -42.91
N PRO A 296 15.84 8.04 -43.06
CA PRO A 296 15.28 7.17 -42.03
C PRO A 296 16.02 7.21 -40.70
N TRP A 297 17.33 7.50 -40.71
CA TRP A 297 18.13 7.63 -39.49
C TRP A 297 17.81 8.90 -38.72
N ALA A 298 17.43 9.97 -39.41
CA ALA A 298 17.05 11.24 -38.78
C ALA A 298 15.64 11.20 -38.14
N LEU A 299 14.83 10.18 -38.46
CA LEU A 299 13.48 10.06 -37.90
C LEU A 299 13.51 9.55 -36.45
N PRO A 300 12.64 10.07 -35.57
CA PRO A 300 12.47 9.52 -34.24
C PRO A 300 12.00 8.06 -34.30
N VAL A 301 12.66 7.18 -33.53
CA VAL A 301 12.35 5.73 -33.49
C VAL A 301 10.87 5.46 -33.22
N LEU A 302 10.26 6.22 -32.29
CA LEU A 302 8.85 6.09 -31.94
C LEU A 302 7.94 6.30 -33.16
N LEU A 303 8.28 7.25 -34.02
CA LEU A 303 7.52 7.55 -35.23
C LEU A 303 7.61 6.38 -36.21
N SER A 304 8.83 5.87 -36.46
CA SER A 304 9.04 4.71 -37.32
C SER A 304 8.28 3.47 -36.83
N VAL A 305 8.37 3.14 -35.53
CA VAL A 305 7.66 1.99 -34.95
C VAL A 305 6.15 2.15 -35.10
N THR A 306 5.61 3.34 -34.84
CA THR A 306 4.17 3.61 -34.94
C THR A 306 3.68 3.50 -36.38
N THR A 307 4.43 4.06 -37.34
CA THR A 307 4.11 3.95 -38.77
C THR A 307 4.08 2.49 -39.22
N TRP A 308 5.09 1.68 -38.87
CA TRP A 308 5.10 0.26 -39.21
C TRP A 308 3.95 -0.50 -38.55
N ARG A 309 3.64 -0.22 -37.28
CA ARG A 309 2.52 -0.84 -36.56
C ARG A 309 1.18 -0.55 -37.24
N MET A 310 0.96 0.69 -37.68
CA MET A 310 -0.25 1.09 -38.41
C MET A 310 -0.28 0.45 -39.82
N PHE A 311 0.85 0.46 -40.51
CA PHE A 311 0.98 -0.12 -41.86
C PHE A 311 0.64 -1.62 -41.88
N MET A 312 1.14 -2.35 -40.88
CA MET A 312 0.97 -3.80 -40.71
C MET A 312 -0.23 -4.15 -39.81
N ALA A 313 -1.13 -3.20 -39.50
CA ALA A 313 -2.28 -3.47 -38.64
C ALA A 313 -3.18 -4.55 -39.26
N PRO A 314 -3.51 -5.64 -38.53
CA PRO A 314 -4.39 -6.68 -39.06
C PRO A 314 -5.76 -6.09 -39.42
N GLN A 315 -6.28 -6.42 -40.61
CA GLN A 315 -7.63 -6.06 -41.10
C GLN A 315 -7.92 -4.56 -41.29
N MET A 316 -6.97 -3.68 -40.95
CA MET A 316 -7.14 -2.22 -41.05
C MET A 316 -5.92 -1.52 -41.65
N GLY A 317 -4.79 -2.22 -41.75
CA GLY A 317 -3.54 -1.66 -42.27
C GLY A 317 -3.51 -1.65 -43.80
N PRO A 318 -2.89 -0.63 -44.43
CA PRO A 318 -2.67 -0.58 -45.87
C PRO A 318 -2.12 -1.88 -46.48
N LEU A 319 -1.23 -2.58 -45.77
CA LEU A 319 -0.67 -3.87 -46.24
C LEU A 319 -1.74 -4.95 -46.36
N TRP A 320 -2.69 -5.01 -45.43
CA TRP A 320 -3.77 -5.99 -45.46
C TRP A 320 -4.69 -5.77 -46.66
N TYR A 321 -5.03 -4.50 -46.95
CA TYR A 321 -5.81 -4.14 -48.14
C TYR A 321 -5.06 -4.47 -49.44
N PHE A 322 -3.75 -4.23 -49.49
CA PHE A 322 -2.92 -4.56 -50.66
C PHE A 322 -2.84 -6.07 -50.94
N LEU A 323 -2.82 -6.91 -49.90
CA LEU A 323 -2.68 -8.37 -50.06
C LEU A 323 -4.02 -9.10 -50.27
N ASN A 324 -5.15 -8.50 -49.88
CA ASN A 324 -6.49 -9.12 -49.94
C ASN A 324 -7.50 -8.39 -50.84
N GLY A 325 -7.07 -7.32 -51.51
CA GLY A 325 -7.82 -6.65 -52.59
C GLY A 325 -7.30 -7.07 -53.94
#